data_AF-A0A925DCP1-F1
#
_entry.id   AF-A0A925DCP1-F1
#
_cell.length_a   1.000
_cell.length_b   1.000
_cell.length_c   1.000
_cell.angle_alpha   90.00
_cell.angle_beta   90.00
_cell.angle_gamma   90.00
#
_symmetry.space_group_name_H-M   'P 1'
#
loop_
_entity.id
_entity.type
_entity.pdbx_description
1 polymer ?
#
loop_
_entity_poly.entity_id
_entity_poly.type
_entity_poly.pdbx_seq_one_letter_code
_entity_poly.pdbx_strand_id
1 'polypeptide(L)'
;ADQIQHIEVCRDVADKFNHAFGEVFVLPKAKVLDDAAKVPGTDGEKMSKSYNNTIEVFEPLKAMRKKVMRIATDSRPIEQPKEPEGDHLFQLYSLFVDNAKRDEMAAQYRRGGFGYGQVKTALTDAAEAYFTSAHAKREEYAANPKRVEEILADGASRARKKSGDVLKRAKKACGL
;
A
#
# COMPACT_ATOMS: atom_id res chain seq x y z
N ALA A 1 -13.54 7.64 1.00
CA ALA A 1 -14.48 8.64 1.54
C ALA A 1 -13.75 9.85 2.10
N ASP A 2 -12.83 9.65 3.05
CA ASP A 2 -12.15 10.74 3.79
C ASP A 2 -11.51 11.85 2.93
N GLN A 3 -10.93 11.50 1.78
CA GLN A 3 -10.25 12.49 0.91
C GLN A 3 -11.16 13.10 -0.18
N ILE A 4 -12.42 12.65 -0.30
CA ILE A 4 -13.35 13.15 -1.33
C ILE A 4 -13.64 14.63 -1.08
N GLN A 5 -13.86 15.00 0.19
CA GLN A 5 -14.14 16.37 0.57
C GLN A 5 -13.00 17.33 0.19
N HIS A 6 -11.74 16.90 0.28
CA HIS A 6 -10.61 17.72 -0.18
C HIS A 6 -10.63 17.96 -1.69
N ILE A 7 -11.06 16.97 -2.47
CA ILE A 7 -11.22 17.11 -3.93
C ILE A 7 -12.40 18.03 -4.27
N GLU A 8 -13.50 17.96 -3.51
CA GLU A 8 -14.64 18.88 -3.65
C GLU A 8 -14.23 20.32 -3.37
N VAL A 9 -13.51 20.57 -2.27
CA VAL A 9 -12.96 21.91 -1.96
C VAL A 9 -12.04 22.41 -3.07
N CYS A 10 -11.15 21.56 -3.59
CA CYS A 10 -10.27 21.93 -4.71
C CYS A 10 -11.07 22.28 -5.97
N ARG A 11 -12.14 21.53 -6.25
CA ARG A 11 -13.05 21.77 -7.37
C ARG A 11 -13.79 23.09 -7.22
N ASP A 12 -14.33 23.39 -6.05
CA ASP A 12 -15.05 24.64 -5.78
C ASP A 12 -14.14 25.87 -5.91
N VAL A 13 -12.90 25.77 -5.44
CA VAL A 13 -11.91 26.85 -5.60
C VAL A 13 -11.54 27.05 -7.07
N ALA A 14 -11.33 25.98 -7.82
CA ALA A 14 -11.02 26.06 -9.25
C ALA A 14 -12.19 26.64 -10.06
N ASP A 15 -13.43 26.26 -9.73
CA ASP A 15 -14.65 26.74 -10.40
C ASP A 15 -14.89 28.22 -10.15
N LYS A 16 -14.76 28.67 -8.89
CA LYS A 16 -14.86 30.10 -8.53
C LYS A 16 -13.82 30.95 -9.26
N PHE A 17 -12.58 30.46 -9.37
CA PHE A 17 -11.55 31.15 -10.14
C PHE A 17 -11.94 31.25 -11.62
N ASN A 18 -12.39 30.15 -12.21
CA ASN A 18 -12.77 30.11 -13.62
C ASN A 18 -13.96 31.03 -13.92
N HIS A 19 -14.93 31.12 -13.01
CA HIS A 19 -16.07 32.03 -13.15
C HIS A 19 -15.64 33.50 -13.11
N ALA A 20 -14.70 33.86 -12.24
CA ALA A 20 -14.24 35.23 -12.08
C ALA A 20 -13.26 35.70 -13.17
N PHE A 21 -12.37 34.81 -13.66
CA PHE A 21 -11.24 35.18 -14.51
C PHE A 21 -11.20 34.46 -15.87
N GLY A 22 -12.13 33.54 -16.13
CA GLY A 22 -12.18 32.71 -17.35
C GLY A 22 -11.59 31.31 -17.15
N GLU A 23 -11.86 30.41 -18.09
CA GLU A 23 -11.51 28.98 -17.97
C GLU A 23 -9.99 28.74 -17.99
N VAL A 24 -9.39 28.58 -16.80
CA VAL A 24 -7.95 28.33 -16.62
C VAL A 24 -7.67 26.94 -16.04
N PHE A 25 -8.41 26.57 -14.98
CA PHE A 25 -8.21 25.32 -14.25
C PHE A 25 -9.14 24.22 -14.73
N VAL A 26 -8.60 23.01 -14.85
CA VAL A 26 -9.39 21.80 -15.09
C VAL A 26 -9.97 21.34 -13.77
N LEU A 27 -11.28 21.09 -13.72
CA LEU A 27 -11.94 20.64 -12.50
C LEU A 27 -11.58 19.17 -12.17
N PRO A 28 -11.01 18.90 -10.99
CA PRO A 28 -10.63 17.54 -10.63
C PRO A 28 -11.87 16.68 -10.37
N LYS A 29 -11.70 15.36 -10.50
CA LYS A 29 -12.70 14.35 -10.14
C LYS A 29 -12.09 13.41 -9.11
N ALA A 30 -12.84 13.13 -8.04
CA ALA A 30 -12.42 12.13 -7.07
C ALA A 30 -12.40 10.76 -7.74
N LYS A 31 -11.33 10.00 -7.50
CA LYS A 31 -11.24 8.59 -7.88
C LYS A 31 -11.20 7.77 -6.61
N VAL A 32 -12.25 6.99 -6.38
CA VAL A 32 -12.31 6.02 -5.29
C VAL A 32 -11.94 4.66 -5.86
N LEU A 33 -11.11 3.92 -5.13
CA LEU A 33 -10.89 2.51 -5.41
C LEU A 33 -11.93 1.75 -4.59
N ASP A 34 -12.84 1.05 -5.27
CA ASP A 34 -13.95 0.33 -4.62
C ASP A 34 -13.45 -0.79 -3.69
N ASP A 35 -12.27 -1.36 -4.01
CA ASP A 35 -11.63 -2.48 -3.29
C ASP A 35 -10.27 -2.10 -2.68
N ALA A 36 -10.20 -1.01 -1.91
CA ALA A 36 -9.07 -0.88 -0.99
C ALA A 36 -9.25 -1.90 0.16
N ALA A 37 -8.94 -3.17 -0.12
CA ALA A 37 -8.98 -4.24 0.87
C ALA A 37 -8.16 -3.82 2.08
N LYS A 38 -8.81 -3.81 3.26
CA LYS A 38 -8.12 -3.52 4.52
C LYS A 38 -7.08 -4.62 4.73
N VAL A 39 -5.80 -4.25 4.75
CA VAL A 39 -4.73 -5.18 5.12
C VAL A 39 -4.78 -5.37 6.64
N PRO A 40 -4.93 -6.61 7.15
CA PRO A 40 -4.91 -6.87 8.58
C PRO A 40 -3.48 -6.72 9.14
N GLY A 41 -3.35 -6.24 10.36
CA GLY A 41 -2.11 -6.18 11.11
C GLY A 41 -1.78 -7.51 11.78
N THR A 42 -0.72 -7.51 12.58
CA THR A 42 -0.28 -8.71 13.34
C THR A 42 -1.27 -9.17 14.43
N ASP A 43 -2.29 -8.36 14.70
CA ASP A 43 -3.36 -8.56 15.68
C ASP A 43 -4.73 -8.82 15.04
N GLY A 44 -4.80 -8.87 13.69
CA GLY A 44 -6.05 -9.04 12.94
C GLY A 44 -6.85 -7.75 12.72
N GLU A 45 -6.55 -6.67 13.44
CA GLU A 45 -7.15 -5.36 13.22
C GLU A 45 -6.59 -4.71 11.95
N LYS A 46 -7.15 -3.57 11.51
CA LYS A 46 -6.58 -2.83 10.39
C LYS A 46 -5.10 -2.50 10.67
N MET A 47 -4.20 -2.84 9.74
CA MET A 47 -2.78 -2.52 9.87
C MET A 47 -2.59 -1.00 9.95
N SER A 48 -1.94 -0.52 11.02
CA SER A 48 -1.65 0.88 11.26
C SER A 48 -0.42 1.05 12.15
N LYS A 49 0.43 2.04 11.81
CA LYS A 49 1.56 2.43 12.67
C LYS A 49 1.13 2.82 14.08
N SER A 50 -0.05 3.44 14.21
CA SER A 50 -0.59 3.85 15.50
C SER A 50 -0.97 2.69 16.41
N TYR A 51 -1.31 1.54 15.84
CA TYR A 51 -1.67 0.33 16.59
C TYR A 51 -0.44 -0.55 16.87
N ASN A 52 0.73 -0.17 16.33
CA ASN A 52 1.96 -0.94 16.46
C ASN A 52 1.80 -2.40 16.01
N ASN A 53 0.96 -2.62 14.99
CA ASN A 53 0.62 -3.94 14.42
C ASN A 53 1.15 -4.12 12.99
N THR A 54 2.19 -3.35 12.60
CA THR A 54 2.72 -3.30 11.23
C THR A 54 3.80 -4.34 10.97
N ILE A 55 3.84 -4.82 9.73
CA ILE A 55 4.99 -5.53 9.14
C ILE A 55 5.63 -4.56 8.14
N GLU A 56 6.87 -4.14 8.38
CA GLU A 56 7.50 -3.11 7.57
C GLU A 56 8.08 -3.74 6.30
N VAL A 57 7.79 -3.16 5.13
CA VAL A 57 8.19 -3.73 3.84
C VAL A 57 9.71 -3.84 3.69
N PHE A 58 10.47 -2.91 4.26
CA PHE A 58 11.92 -2.80 4.07
C PHE A 58 12.73 -2.99 5.36
N GLU A 59 12.15 -3.64 6.37
CA GLU A 59 12.94 -4.07 7.53
C GLU A 59 13.80 -5.29 7.18
N PRO A 60 14.89 -5.57 7.93
CA PRO A 60 15.68 -6.77 7.71
C PRO A 60 14.80 -8.03 7.77
N LEU A 61 15.05 -9.00 6.89
CA LEU A 61 14.24 -10.23 6.77
C LEU A 61 14.06 -10.95 8.12
N LYS A 62 15.11 -10.97 8.96
CA LYS A 62 15.04 -11.54 10.31
C LYS A 62 14.03 -10.82 11.22
N ALA A 63 13.89 -9.50 11.10
CA ALA A 63 12.93 -8.71 11.85
C ALA A 63 11.50 -8.96 11.36
N MET A 64 11.28 -8.96 10.04
CA MET A 64 10.00 -9.31 9.41
C MET A 64 9.54 -10.72 9.85
N ARG A 65 10.42 -11.73 9.71
CA ARG A 65 10.13 -13.11 10.12
C ARG A 65 9.78 -13.19 11.61
N LYS A 66 10.49 -12.47 12.48
CA LYS A 66 10.17 -12.41 13.91
C LYS A 66 8.76 -11.85 14.16
N LYS A 67 8.34 -10.80 13.45
CA LYS A 67 6.99 -10.24 13.59
C LYS A 67 5.92 -11.22 13.13
N VAL A 68 6.08 -11.81 11.94
CA VAL A 68 5.14 -12.82 11.42
C VAL A 68 5.03 -14.02 12.36
N MET A 69 6.16 -14.49 12.91
CA MET A 69 6.15 -15.62 13.85
C MET A 69 5.41 -15.31 15.16
N ARG A 70 5.38 -14.04 15.58
CA ARG A 70 4.68 -13.57 16.80
C ARG A 70 3.20 -13.31 16.63
N ILE A 71 2.68 -13.40 15.40
CA ILE A 71 1.25 -13.24 15.12
C ILE A 71 0.45 -14.21 16.00
N ALA A 72 -0.54 -13.68 16.71
CA ALA A 72 -1.38 -14.47 17.60
C ALA A 72 -2.29 -15.40 16.80
N THR A 73 -2.36 -16.66 17.21
CA THR A 73 -3.24 -17.67 16.62
C THR A 73 -4.01 -18.35 17.73
N ASP A 74 -5.12 -19.01 17.40
CA ASP A 74 -5.82 -19.80 18.39
C ASP A 74 -5.07 -21.09 18.76
N SER A 75 -5.58 -21.76 19.80
CA SER A 75 -4.98 -22.96 20.39
C SER A 75 -5.60 -24.26 19.88
N ARG A 76 -6.23 -24.27 18.69
CA ARG A 76 -6.84 -25.48 18.15
C ARG A 76 -5.78 -26.57 17.83
N PRO A 77 -6.07 -27.85 18.08
CA PRO A 77 -5.23 -28.97 17.64
C PRO A 77 -4.92 -28.95 16.15
N ILE A 78 -3.80 -29.56 15.76
CA ILE A 78 -3.30 -29.54 14.37
C ILE A 78 -4.28 -30.25 13.42
N GLU A 79 -4.96 -31.28 13.90
CA GLU A 79 -5.95 -32.09 13.19
C GLU A 79 -7.24 -31.31 12.91
N GLN A 80 -7.53 -30.26 13.70
CA GLN A 80 -8.77 -29.50 13.54
C GLN A 80 -8.69 -28.57 12.31
N PRO A 81 -9.75 -28.56 11.48
CA PRO A 81 -9.95 -27.57 10.43
C PRO A 81 -9.91 -26.13 10.94
N LYS A 82 -9.54 -25.22 10.05
CA LYS A 82 -9.44 -23.77 10.28
C LYS A 82 -10.21 -23.04 9.20
N GLU A 83 -10.83 -21.91 9.55
CA GLU A 83 -11.54 -21.04 8.59
C GLU A 83 -10.55 -20.04 7.97
N PRO A 84 -10.19 -20.17 6.66
CA PRO A 84 -9.21 -19.29 6.03
C PRO A 84 -9.62 -17.81 6.08
N GLU A 85 -10.89 -17.52 5.79
CA GLU A 85 -11.38 -16.15 5.66
C GLU A 85 -11.39 -15.40 7.00
N GLY A 86 -11.43 -16.12 8.13
CA GLY A 86 -11.34 -15.56 9.48
C GLY A 86 -9.92 -15.45 10.04
N ASP A 87 -8.91 -15.97 9.34
CA ASP A 87 -7.52 -15.96 9.81
C ASP A 87 -6.68 -14.93 9.05
N HIS A 88 -6.15 -13.96 9.78
CA HIS A 88 -5.33 -12.91 9.22
C HIS A 88 -3.97 -13.40 8.69
N LEU A 89 -3.46 -14.57 9.12
CA LEU A 89 -2.30 -15.19 8.48
C LEU A 89 -2.61 -15.60 7.04
N PHE A 90 -3.79 -16.19 6.81
CA PHE A 90 -4.25 -16.54 5.46
C PHE A 90 -4.54 -15.30 4.62
N GLN A 91 -5.17 -14.28 5.22
CA GLN A 91 -5.43 -13.00 4.54
C GLN A 91 -4.11 -12.32 4.12
N LEU A 92 -3.10 -12.27 5.00
CA LEU A 92 -1.77 -11.74 4.68
C LEU A 92 -1.08 -12.56 3.60
N TYR A 93 -1.11 -13.89 3.69
CA TYR A 93 -0.52 -14.79 2.69
C TYR A 93 -1.12 -14.55 1.30
N SER A 94 -2.44 -14.37 1.24
CA SER A 94 -3.20 -14.13 0.01
C SER A 94 -2.79 -12.85 -0.73
N LEU A 95 -2.12 -11.89 -0.08
CA LEU A 95 -1.63 -10.67 -0.73
C LEU A 95 -0.40 -10.91 -1.61
N PHE A 96 0.31 -12.03 -1.42
CA PHE A 96 1.60 -12.29 -2.06
C PHE A 96 1.57 -13.41 -3.10
N VAL A 97 0.43 -14.10 -3.24
CA VAL A 97 0.32 -15.29 -4.08
C VAL A 97 -0.81 -15.18 -5.09
N ASP A 98 -0.74 -15.99 -6.13
CA ASP A 98 -1.82 -16.14 -7.11
C ASP A 98 -3.01 -16.93 -6.54
N ASN A 99 -4.12 -16.95 -7.30
CA ASN A 99 -5.34 -17.64 -6.90
C ASN A 99 -5.11 -19.14 -6.69
N ALA A 100 -4.25 -19.79 -7.47
CA ALA A 100 -4.01 -21.22 -7.35
C ALA A 100 -3.37 -21.58 -6.00
N LYS A 101 -2.30 -20.86 -5.60
CA LYS A 101 -1.65 -21.04 -4.30
C LYS A 101 -2.56 -20.63 -3.14
N ARG A 102 -3.36 -19.59 -3.33
CA ARG A 102 -4.37 -19.18 -2.35
C ARG A 102 -5.40 -20.29 -2.10
N ASP A 103 -5.93 -20.88 -3.16
CA ASP A 103 -6.92 -21.95 -3.08
C ASP A 103 -6.32 -23.23 -2.49
N GLU A 104 -5.06 -23.54 -2.82
CA GLU A 104 -4.31 -24.64 -2.21
C GLU A 104 -4.18 -24.45 -0.69
N MET A 105 -3.74 -23.28 -0.24
CA MET A 105 -3.63 -22.96 1.18
C MET A 105 -5.02 -23.01 1.85
N ALA A 106 -6.07 -22.49 1.20
CA ALA A 106 -7.43 -22.55 1.73
C ALA A 106 -7.93 -24.00 1.89
N ALA A 107 -7.60 -24.88 0.94
CA ALA A 107 -7.92 -26.31 1.04
C ALA A 107 -7.17 -26.99 2.20
N GLN A 108 -5.90 -26.62 2.43
CA GLN A 108 -5.15 -27.12 3.60
C GLN A 108 -5.79 -26.67 4.92
N TYR A 109 -6.18 -25.39 4.99
CA TYR A 109 -6.95 -24.81 6.11
C TYR A 109 -8.19 -25.62 6.44
N ARG A 110 -9.05 -25.86 5.45
CA ARG A 110 -10.32 -26.59 5.61
C ARG A 110 -10.14 -28.08 5.88
N ARG A 111 -9.05 -28.69 5.41
CA ARG A 111 -8.74 -30.11 5.66
C ARG A 111 -8.25 -30.36 7.09
N GLY A 112 -7.49 -29.42 7.66
CA GLY A 112 -6.73 -29.68 8.89
C GLY A 112 -5.47 -30.52 8.64
N GLY A 113 -4.78 -30.89 9.72
CA GLY A 113 -3.52 -31.64 9.69
C GLY A 113 -2.27 -30.79 9.43
N PHE A 114 -2.36 -29.47 9.58
CA PHE A 114 -1.23 -28.54 9.46
C PHE A 114 -1.29 -27.47 10.57
N GLY A 115 -0.11 -27.00 10.97
CA GLY A 115 0.04 -26.03 12.06
C GLY A 115 0.25 -24.60 11.56
N TYR A 116 -0.10 -23.62 12.39
CA TYR A 116 0.10 -22.19 12.09
C TYR A 116 1.56 -21.81 11.79
N GLY A 117 2.53 -22.55 12.34
CA GLY A 117 3.95 -22.36 12.02
C GLY A 117 4.28 -22.58 10.53
N GLN A 118 3.56 -23.50 9.87
CA GLN A 118 3.74 -23.74 8.44
C GLN A 118 3.21 -22.55 7.62
N VAL A 119 2.05 -21.99 7.99
CA VAL A 119 1.50 -20.80 7.33
C VAL A 119 2.39 -19.59 7.53
N LYS A 120 2.87 -19.37 8.76
CA LYS A 120 3.79 -18.28 9.08
C LYS A 120 5.06 -18.37 8.24
N THR A 121 5.59 -19.57 8.01
CA THR A 121 6.74 -19.80 7.14
C THR A 121 6.39 -19.50 5.68
N ALA A 122 5.28 -20.05 5.17
CA ALA A 122 4.83 -19.81 3.79
C ALA A 122 4.58 -18.32 3.51
N LEU A 123 4.00 -17.59 4.47
CA LEU A 123 3.82 -16.14 4.40
C LEU A 123 5.17 -15.41 4.34
N THR A 124 6.13 -15.74 5.21
CA THR A 124 7.43 -15.06 5.17
C THR A 124 8.16 -15.30 3.86
N ASP A 125 8.11 -16.52 3.35
CA ASP A 125 8.83 -16.90 2.14
C ASP A 125 8.18 -16.27 0.89
N ALA A 126 6.84 -16.22 0.85
CA ALA A 126 6.10 -15.54 -0.22
C ALA A 126 6.35 -14.02 -0.21
N ALA A 127 6.33 -13.39 0.97
CA ALA A 127 6.59 -11.96 1.11
C ALA A 127 8.04 -11.60 0.73
N GLU A 128 9.01 -12.41 1.16
CA GLU A 128 10.43 -12.25 0.80
C GLU A 128 10.64 -12.36 -0.71
N ALA A 129 10.10 -13.41 -1.34
CA ALA A 129 10.18 -13.58 -2.79
C ALA A 129 9.56 -12.38 -3.54
N TYR A 130 8.39 -11.92 -3.09
CA TYR A 130 7.70 -10.77 -3.70
C TYR A 130 8.52 -9.48 -3.61
N PHE A 131 9.13 -9.20 -2.45
CA PHE A 131 9.85 -7.96 -2.21
C PHE A 131 11.34 -8.00 -2.57
N THR A 132 11.90 -9.15 -2.95
CA THR A 132 13.33 -9.31 -3.26
C THR A 132 13.85 -8.22 -4.21
N SER A 133 13.16 -7.98 -5.33
CA SER A 133 13.59 -6.96 -6.31
C SER A 133 13.47 -5.52 -5.78
N ALA A 134 12.50 -5.25 -4.89
CA ALA A 134 12.32 -3.96 -4.27
C ALA A 134 13.38 -3.69 -3.19
N HIS A 135 13.79 -4.71 -2.44
CA HIS A 135 14.89 -4.62 -1.47
C HIS A 135 16.20 -4.30 -2.16
N ALA A 136 16.55 -5.02 -3.23
CA ALA A 136 17.76 -4.76 -4.01
C ALA A 136 17.80 -3.32 -4.55
N LYS A 137 16.68 -2.83 -5.11
CA LYS A 137 16.57 -1.43 -5.56
C LYS A 137 16.69 -0.43 -4.42
N ARG A 138 16.12 -0.72 -3.26
CA ARG A 138 16.24 0.16 -2.09
C ARG A 138 17.69 0.23 -1.62
N GLU A 139 18.42 -0.88 -1.59
CA GLU A 139 19.84 -0.91 -1.24
C GLU A 139 20.68 -0.13 -2.25
N GLU A 140 20.42 -0.30 -3.55
CA GLU A 140 21.05 0.48 -4.61
C GLU A 140 20.86 1.99 -4.40
N TYR A 141 19.62 2.43 -4.15
CA TYR A 141 19.32 3.84 -3.90
C TYR A 141 19.88 4.37 -2.58
N ALA A 142 19.93 3.53 -1.54
CA ALA A 142 20.54 3.90 -0.26
C ALA A 142 22.06 4.07 -0.38
N ALA A 143 22.71 3.24 -1.21
CA ALA A 143 24.14 3.34 -1.51
C ALA A 143 24.49 4.52 -2.42
N ASN A 144 23.53 5.02 -3.21
CA ASN A 144 23.70 6.18 -4.07
C ASN A 144 22.60 7.24 -3.86
N PRO A 145 22.67 8.02 -2.75
CA PRO A 145 21.69 9.07 -2.47
C PRO A 145 21.60 10.13 -3.57
N LYS A 146 22.73 10.44 -4.23
CA LYS A 146 22.77 11.40 -5.34
C LYS A 146 21.88 10.97 -6.50
N ARG A 147 21.80 9.66 -6.79
CA ARG A 147 20.89 9.14 -7.82
C ARG A 147 19.43 9.43 -7.49
N VAL A 148 19.05 9.32 -6.21
CA VAL A 148 17.69 9.66 -5.75
C VAL A 148 17.42 11.15 -5.95
N GLU A 149 18.37 12.01 -5.59
CA GLU A 149 18.28 13.46 -5.79
C GLU A 149 18.14 13.83 -7.27
N GLU A 150 18.90 13.19 -8.16
CA GLU A 150 18.82 13.40 -9.61
C GLU A 150 17.43 13.03 -10.16
N ILE A 151 16.88 11.89 -9.74
CA ILE A 151 15.53 11.45 -10.13
C ILE A 151 14.47 12.45 -9.63
N LEU A 152 14.58 12.89 -8.38
CA LEU A 152 13.67 13.89 -7.81
C LEU A 152 13.80 15.25 -8.50
N ALA A 153 15.01 15.68 -8.84
CA ALA A 153 15.29 16.93 -9.53
C ALA A 153 14.71 16.93 -10.96
N ASP A 154 14.87 15.83 -11.70
CA ASP A 154 14.25 15.66 -13.02
C ASP A 154 12.71 15.68 -12.91
N GLY A 155 12.14 14.95 -11.95
CA GLY A 155 10.70 15.00 -11.65
C GLY A 155 10.21 16.42 -11.35
N ALA A 156 10.92 17.14 -10.49
CA ALA A 156 10.60 18.51 -10.12
C ALA A 156 10.71 19.48 -11.32
N SER A 157 11.72 19.31 -12.19
CA SER A 157 11.89 20.10 -13.40
C SER A 157 10.69 19.96 -14.34
N ARG A 158 10.29 18.71 -14.63
CA ARG A 158 9.11 18.43 -15.46
C ARG A 158 7.82 18.98 -14.85
N ALA A 159 7.62 18.77 -13.56
CA ALA A 159 6.46 19.29 -12.84
C ALA A 159 6.42 20.84 -12.86
N ARG A 160 7.56 21.50 -12.64
CA ARG A 160 7.69 22.96 -12.64
C ARG A 160 7.40 23.57 -14.01
N LYS A 161 7.83 22.93 -15.10
CA LYS A 161 7.48 23.37 -16.45
C LYS A 161 5.95 23.37 -16.64
N LYS A 162 5.28 22.27 -16.30
CA LYS A 162 3.83 22.15 -16.45
C LYS A 162 3.08 23.12 -15.54
N SER A 163 3.47 23.25 -14.27
CA SER A 163 2.83 24.17 -13.33
C SER A 163 3.10 25.64 -13.69
N GLY A 164 4.28 25.95 -14.23
CA GLY A 164 4.63 27.27 -14.76
C GLY A 164 3.70 27.71 -15.89
N ASP A 165 3.38 26.82 -16.83
CA ASP A 165 2.43 27.11 -17.92
C ASP A 165 1.03 27.40 -17.37
N VAL A 166 0.58 26.66 -16.35
CA VAL A 166 -0.71 26.90 -15.68
C VAL A 166 -0.69 28.23 -14.94
N LEU A 167 0.36 28.51 -14.17
CA LEU A 167 0.52 29.75 -13.43
C LEU A 167 0.55 30.97 -14.36
N LYS A 168 1.21 30.86 -15.51
CA LYS A 168 1.23 31.94 -16.51
C LYS A 168 -0.16 32.24 -17.05
N ARG A 169 -0.98 31.21 -17.35
CA ARG A 169 -2.38 31.39 -17.76
C ARG A 169 -3.21 32.05 -16.66
N ALA A 170 -3.05 31.62 -15.41
CA ALA A 170 -3.74 32.20 -14.27
C ALA A 170 -3.37 33.68 -14.04
N LYS A 171 -2.07 34.02 -14.06
CA LYS A 171 -1.60 35.41 -13.94
C LYS A 171 -2.17 36.30 -15.03
N LYS A 172 -2.09 35.86 -16.30
CA LYS A 172 -2.66 36.58 -17.44
C LYS A 172 -4.16 36.82 -17.26
N ALA A 173 -4.90 35.83 -16.80
CA ALA A 173 -6.35 35.93 -16.56
C ALA A 173 -6.70 36.96 -15.46
N CYS A 174 -5.83 37.09 -14.45
CA CYS A 174 -5.96 38.09 -13.39
C CYS A 174 -5.32 39.46 -13.71
N GLY A 175 -4.75 39.64 -14.90
CA GLY A 175 -4.11 40.91 -15.30
C GLY A 175 -2.69 41.11 -14.75
N LEU A 176 -1.97 40.03 -14.41
CA LEU A 176 -0.58 40.01 -13.92
C LEU A 176 0.41 39.46 -14.96
#